data_AF-A0A6A3FEG4-F1
#
_entry.id   AF-A0A6A3FEG4-F1
#
_cell.length_a   1.000
_cell.length_b   1.000
_cell.length_c   1.000
_cell.angle_alpha   90.00
_cell.angle_beta   90.00
_cell.angle_gamma   90.00
#
_symmetry.space_group_name_H-M   'P 1'
#
loop_
_entity.id
_entity.type
_entity.pdbx_description
1 polymer ?
#
loop_
_entity_poly.entity_id
_entity_poly.type
_entity_poly.pdbx_seq_one_letter_code
_entity_poly.pdbx_strand_id
1 'polypeptide(L)'
;MASWQFLQPWALALNRVLVHLEQLSDESAKTLVEIECFPENFDYTAFGFPKTVIQESYVLLLAIPADAATRGDRQHLQRVREAIDLFQVLALVNSAAFADLIFDFYDGVSGPNCVIRLEWRLFLIGSIAPDDPAATKPTVTWGELLGFPGNPWDISSDFCDAMRRVKDMARPTSGEEVGLSNNIFC
;
A
#
# COMPACT_ATOMS: atom_id res chain seq x y z
N MET A 1 -24.51 0.69 6.55
CA MET A 1 -23.15 1.19 6.29
C MET A 1 -22.18 0.18 6.85
N ALA A 2 -21.33 -0.44 6.03
CA ALA A 2 -20.30 -1.35 6.54
C ALA A 2 -19.32 -0.52 7.38
N SER A 3 -19.06 -0.96 8.62
CA SER A 3 -18.12 -0.26 9.49
C SER A 3 -16.70 -0.56 9.03
N TRP A 4 -16.02 0.42 8.42
CA TRP A 4 -14.61 0.35 8.04
C TRP A 4 -13.66 0.36 9.24
N GLN A 5 -14.19 0.29 10.47
CA GLN A 5 -13.41 0.31 11.71
C GLN A 5 -12.33 -0.78 11.77
N PHE A 6 -12.56 -1.94 11.15
CA PHE A 6 -11.55 -2.99 11.13
C PHE A 6 -10.30 -2.56 10.34
N LEU A 7 -10.40 -1.64 9.37
CA LEU A 7 -9.26 -1.11 8.61
C LEU A 7 -8.54 0.06 9.31
N GLN A 8 -9.15 0.63 10.36
CA GLN A 8 -8.61 1.79 11.06
C GLN A 8 -7.15 1.63 11.54
N PRO A 9 -6.72 0.46 12.05
CA PRO A 9 -5.32 0.26 12.48
C PRO A 9 -4.31 0.49 11.36
N TRP A 10 -4.64 0.08 10.12
CA TRP A 10 -3.81 0.23 8.94
C TRP A 10 -3.94 1.63 8.34
N ALA A 11 -5.16 2.18 8.31
CA ALA A 11 -5.39 3.56 7.89
C ALA A 11 -4.56 4.54 8.73
N LEU A 12 -4.57 4.39 10.06
CA LEU A 12 -3.81 5.25 10.97
C LEU A 12 -2.30 5.09 10.79
N ALA A 13 -1.82 3.89 10.49
CA ALA A 13 -0.40 3.67 10.21
C ALA A 13 -0.02 4.35 8.89
N LEU A 14 -0.81 4.14 7.84
CA LEU A 14 -0.54 4.71 6.52
C LEU A 14 -0.59 6.25 6.52
N ASN A 15 -1.60 6.85 7.17
CA ASN A 15 -1.74 8.31 7.25
C ASN A 15 -0.57 9.03 7.96
N ARG A 16 0.23 8.32 8.77
CA ARG A 16 1.41 8.92 9.42
C ARG A 16 2.60 9.09 8.48
N VAL A 17 2.62 8.32 7.40
CA VAL A 17 3.73 8.30 6.43
C VAL A 17 3.30 8.85 5.07
N LEU A 18 2.00 8.98 4.80
CA LEU A 18 1.50 9.64 3.61
C LEU A 18 1.85 11.14 3.65
N VAL A 19 2.30 11.64 2.50
CA VAL A 19 2.66 13.05 2.30
C VAL A 19 2.19 13.55 0.94
N HIS A 20 1.98 14.85 0.84
CA HIS A 20 1.85 15.55 -0.44
C HIS A 20 3.22 15.93 -1.00
N LEU A 21 3.29 16.14 -2.32
CA LEU A 21 4.53 16.45 -3.01
C LEU A 21 5.18 17.74 -2.48
N GLU A 22 4.37 18.73 -2.10
CA GLU A 22 4.84 20.00 -1.55
C GLU A 22 5.63 19.80 -0.24
N GLN A 23 5.28 18.78 0.54
CA GLN A 23 5.94 18.47 1.82
C GLN A 23 7.32 17.83 1.62
N LEU A 24 7.62 17.30 0.44
CA LEU A 24 8.92 16.72 0.10
C LEU A 24 9.93 17.76 -0.43
N SER A 25 9.48 18.97 -0.75
CA SER A 25 10.30 20.02 -1.37
C SER A 25 11.16 20.82 -0.38
N ASP A 26 11.04 20.57 0.92
CA ASP A 26 11.85 21.20 1.95
C ASP A 26 13.28 20.61 1.96
N GLU A 27 14.28 21.40 1.56
CA GLU A 27 15.70 20.98 1.37
C GLU A 27 16.37 20.36 2.62
N SER A 28 15.73 20.47 3.79
CA SER A 28 16.17 19.83 5.03
C SER A 28 15.95 18.30 5.03
N ALA A 29 15.03 17.81 4.21
CA ALA A 29 14.75 16.40 3.98
C ALA A 29 15.46 15.95 2.70
N LYS A 30 16.77 15.67 2.77
CA LYS A 30 17.45 14.98 1.66
C LYS A 30 16.72 13.66 1.41
N THR A 31 15.91 13.63 0.35
CA THR A 31 15.40 12.40 -0.22
C THR A 31 16.61 11.61 -0.72
N LEU A 32 16.86 10.47 -0.10
CA LEU A 32 18.04 9.66 -0.42
C LEU A 32 17.73 8.51 -1.38
N VAL A 33 16.49 8.02 -1.36
CA VAL A 33 16.03 6.92 -2.23
C VAL A 33 14.56 7.15 -2.57
N GLU A 34 14.24 7.14 -3.86
CA GLU A 34 12.89 7.02 -4.39
C GLU A 34 12.69 5.59 -4.89
N ILE A 35 11.64 4.92 -4.43
CA ILE A 35 11.27 3.58 -4.88
C ILE A 35 9.86 3.65 -5.45
N GLU A 36 9.76 3.39 -6.75
CA GLU A 36 8.48 3.27 -7.45
C GLU A 36 8.05 1.80 -7.47
N CYS A 37 6.84 1.52 -6.98
CA CYS A 37 6.23 0.20 -7.10
C CYS A 37 5.06 0.26 -8.08
N PHE A 38 5.28 -0.32 -9.25
CA PHE A 38 4.23 -0.62 -10.20
C PHE A 38 3.90 -2.10 -10.07
N PRO A 39 2.65 -2.47 -9.76
CA PRO A 39 2.28 -3.86 -9.91
C PRO A 39 2.02 -4.09 -11.41
N GLU A 40 3.10 -4.19 -12.19
CA GLU A 40 3.05 -4.36 -13.67
C GLU A 40 2.28 -5.62 -14.08
N ASN A 41 2.08 -6.56 -13.16
CA ASN A 41 1.39 -7.83 -13.37
C ASN A 41 0.19 -8.05 -12.43
N PHE A 42 -0.43 -7.00 -11.88
CA PHE A 42 -1.63 -7.22 -11.07
C PHE A 42 -2.78 -7.75 -11.93
N ASP A 43 -3.14 -9.02 -11.76
CA ASP A 43 -4.26 -9.61 -12.47
C ASP A 43 -5.58 -9.24 -11.80
N TYR A 44 -6.15 -8.11 -12.22
CA TYR A 44 -7.47 -7.67 -11.77
C TYR A 44 -8.58 -8.66 -12.12
N THR A 45 -8.38 -9.53 -13.12
CA THR A 45 -9.38 -10.55 -13.50
C THR A 45 -9.48 -11.66 -12.47
N ALA A 46 -8.41 -11.92 -11.71
CA ALA A 46 -8.45 -12.82 -10.56
C ALA A 46 -9.42 -12.34 -9.47
N PHE A 47 -9.73 -11.04 -9.44
CA PHE A 47 -10.71 -10.44 -8.51
C PHE A 47 -12.10 -10.27 -9.14
N GLY A 48 -12.35 -10.90 -10.29
CA GLY A 48 -13.64 -10.84 -10.95
C GLY A 48 -13.91 -9.55 -11.73
N PHE A 49 -12.92 -8.66 -11.89
CA PHE A 49 -13.07 -7.43 -12.67
C PHE A 49 -12.86 -7.69 -14.17
N PRO A 50 -13.72 -7.13 -15.05
CA PRO A 50 -13.49 -7.21 -16.48
C PRO A 50 -12.24 -6.40 -16.85
N LYS A 51 -11.52 -6.81 -17.91
CA LYS A 51 -10.34 -6.08 -18.41
C LYS A 51 -10.65 -4.64 -18.88
N THR A 52 -11.93 -4.30 -19.05
CA THR A 52 -12.42 -3.04 -19.65
C THR A 52 -12.89 -2.01 -18.62
N VAL A 53 -12.56 -2.15 -17.33
CA VAL A 53 -12.90 -1.14 -16.32
C VAL A 53 -12.10 0.14 -16.57
N ILE A 54 -12.70 1.31 -16.30
CA ILE A 54 -11.98 2.59 -16.35
C ILE A 54 -10.92 2.56 -15.24
N GLN A 55 -9.65 2.64 -15.64
CA GLN A 55 -8.52 2.65 -14.73
C GLN A 55 -8.05 4.09 -14.53
N GLU A 56 -8.06 4.55 -13.30
CA GLU A 56 -7.36 5.77 -12.89
C GLU A 56 -6.09 5.38 -12.16
N SER A 57 -4.94 5.79 -12.68
CA SER A 57 -3.67 5.64 -11.95
C SER A 57 -3.57 6.76 -10.92
N TYR A 58 -3.30 6.39 -9.68
CA TYR A 58 -3.11 7.34 -8.58
C TYR A 58 -1.79 7.07 -7.87
N VAL A 59 -1.00 8.12 -7.67
CA VAL A 59 0.31 8.03 -7.04
C VAL A 59 0.20 8.46 -5.58
N LEU A 60 0.53 7.55 -4.66
CA LEU A 60 0.65 7.85 -3.23
C LEU A 60 2.12 7.96 -2.84
N LEU A 61 2.45 9.04 -2.15
CA LEU A 61 3.81 9.32 -1.67
C LEU A 61 3.92 8.93 -0.20
N LEU A 62 4.94 8.15 0.13
CA LEU A 62 5.26 7.71 1.49
C LEU A 62 6.60 8.30 1.90
N ALA A 63 6.65 9.07 2.97
CA ALA A 63 7.89 9.53 3.59
C ALA A 63 8.18 8.69 4.84
N ILE A 64 9.29 7.96 4.83
CA ILE A 64 9.73 7.15 5.96
C ILE A 64 11.11 7.64 6.42
N PRO A 65 11.30 7.86 7.73
CA PRO A 65 12.60 8.21 8.27
C PRO A 65 13.66 7.14 7.93
N ALA A 66 14.81 7.57 7.43
CA ALA A 66 15.93 6.73 7.07
C ALA A 66 16.78 6.33 8.28
N ASP A 67 16.73 7.10 9.38
CA ASP A 67 17.59 6.83 10.51
C ASP A 67 17.16 5.55 11.27
N ALA A 68 18.14 4.82 11.80
CA ALA A 68 17.91 3.51 12.43
C ALA A 68 17.14 3.61 13.76
N ALA A 69 17.23 4.75 14.47
CA ALA A 69 16.56 4.95 15.75
C ALA A 69 15.05 5.15 15.55
N THR A 70 14.69 5.90 14.52
CA THR A 70 13.32 6.24 14.11
C THR A 70 12.67 5.09 13.33
N ARG A 71 13.45 4.27 12.60
CA ARG A 71 12.96 2.96 12.10
C ARG A 71 12.85 1.88 13.20
N GLY A 72 13.10 2.26 14.45
CA GLY A 72 12.94 1.40 15.62
C GLY A 72 11.49 1.05 15.95
N ASP A 73 10.49 1.84 15.49
CA ASP A 73 9.06 1.48 15.63
C ASP A 73 8.66 0.42 14.60
N ARG A 74 9.12 -0.78 14.89
CA ARG A 74 8.90 -1.99 14.12
C ARG A 74 7.41 -2.26 13.91
N GLN A 75 6.59 -2.15 14.95
CA GLN A 75 5.16 -2.45 14.83
C GLN A 75 4.45 -1.49 13.87
N HIS A 76 4.83 -0.21 13.90
CA HIS A 76 4.28 0.77 12.96
C HIS A 76 4.69 0.47 11.51
N LEU A 77 5.97 0.23 11.24
CA LEU A 77 6.47 -0.04 9.89
C LEU A 77 5.89 -1.34 9.30
N GLN A 78 5.69 -2.37 10.12
CA GLN A 78 4.96 -3.57 9.72
C GLN A 78 3.54 -3.23 9.28
N ARG A 79 2.83 -2.40 10.05
CA ARG A 79 1.47 -1.98 9.67
C ARG A 79 1.45 -1.11 8.42
N VAL A 80 2.47 -0.29 8.17
CA VAL A 80 2.60 0.44 6.90
C VAL A 80 2.75 -0.53 5.74
N ARG A 81 3.63 -1.55 5.85
CA ARG A 81 3.77 -2.61 4.84
C ARG A 81 2.44 -3.31 4.55
N GLU A 82 1.76 -3.74 5.60
CA GLU A 82 0.45 -4.40 5.51
C GLU A 82 -0.62 -3.47 4.92
N ALA A 83 -0.57 -2.16 5.25
CA ALA A 83 -1.51 -1.17 4.73
C ALA A 83 -1.33 -0.96 3.23
N ILE A 84 -0.10 -0.91 2.71
CA ILE A 84 0.16 -0.84 1.26
C ILE A 84 -0.58 -1.96 0.54
N ASP A 85 -0.44 -3.20 1.04
CA ASP A 85 -1.07 -4.37 0.45
C ASP A 85 -2.61 -4.34 0.58
N LEU A 86 -3.12 -4.05 1.78
CA LEU A 86 -4.57 -3.96 2.04
C LEU A 86 -5.24 -2.88 1.20
N PHE A 87 -4.64 -1.70 1.12
CA PHE A 87 -5.20 -0.56 0.42
C PHE A 87 -5.06 -0.72 -1.10
N GLN A 88 -4.04 -1.41 -1.58
CA GLN A 88 -3.98 -1.86 -2.96
C GLN A 88 -5.22 -2.67 -3.33
N VAL A 89 -5.62 -3.65 -2.51
CA VAL A 89 -6.81 -4.46 -2.79
C VAL A 89 -8.09 -3.66 -2.57
N LEU A 90 -8.17 -2.84 -1.51
CA LEU A 90 -9.34 -2.01 -1.21
C LEU A 90 -9.68 -1.06 -2.35
N ALA A 91 -8.69 -0.38 -2.93
CA ALA A 91 -8.85 0.53 -4.06
C ALA A 91 -9.53 -0.14 -5.28
N LEU A 92 -9.37 -1.46 -5.41
CA LEU A 92 -9.97 -2.25 -6.47
C LEU A 92 -11.38 -2.70 -6.12
N VAL A 93 -11.57 -3.26 -4.93
CA VAL A 93 -12.85 -3.86 -4.52
C VAL A 93 -13.89 -2.85 -4.05
N ASN A 94 -13.43 -1.70 -3.54
CA ASN A 94 -14.28 -0.63 -3.06
C ASN A 94 -13.52 0.72 -3.09
N SER A 95 -13.41 1.31 -4.28
CA SER A 95 -12.73 2.60 -4.49
C SER A 95 -13.33 3.75 -3.67
N ALA A 96 -14.63 3.71 -3.37
CA ALA A 96 -15.28 4.69 -2.49
C ALA A 96 -14.78 4.58 -1.04
N ALA A 97 -14.72 3.37 -0.48
CA ALA A 97 -14.21 3.15 0.87
C ALA A 97 -12.71 3.48 0.98
N PHE A 98 -11.95 3.18 -0.08
CA PHE A 98 -10.57 3.60 -0.19
C PHE A 98 -10.44 5.13 -0.15
N ALA A 99 -11.19 5.83 -1.00
CA ALA A 99 -11.21 7.29 -1.03
C ALA A 99 -11.59 7.90 0.33
N ASP A 100 -12.58 7.31 1.03
CA ASP A 100 -12.97 7.76 2.38
C ASP A 100 -11.85 7.60 3.43
N LEU A 101 -11.05 6.52 3.35
CA LEU A 101 -10.01 6.22 4.35
C LEU A 101 -8.71 7.00 4.16
N ILE A 102 -8.47 7.53 2.96
CA ILE A 102 -7.29 8.36 2.64
C ILE A 102 -7.69 9.69 2.00
N PHE A 103 -8.87 10.21 2.33
CA PHE A 103 -9.51 11.37 1.69
C PHE A 103 -8.61 12.60 1.62
N ASP A 104 -7.82 12.85 2.66
CA ASP A 104 -6.90 13.99 2.70
C ASP A 104 -5.80 13.89 1.62
N PHE A 105 -5.48 12.68 1.18
CA PHE A 105 -4.45 12.38 0.20
C PHE A 105 -5.00 11.94 -1.15
N TYR A 106 -6.32 11.98 -1.38
CA TYR A 106 -6.96 11.57 -2.63
C TYR A 106 -7.84 12.70 -3.17
N ASP A 107 -7.41 13.32 -4.28
CA ASP A 107 -8.14 14.40 -4.97
C ASP A 107 -8.98 13.91 -6.17
N GLY A 108 -8.98 12.60 -6.42
CA GLY A 108 -9.64 11.99 -7.57
C GLY A 108 -11.17 11.95 -7.47
N VAL A 109 -11.83 11.88 -8.63
CA VAL A 109 -13.29 11.74 -8.73
C VAL A 109 -13.63 10.28 -9.05
N SER A 110 -13.79 9.45 -8.02
CA SER A 110 -14.13 8.04 -8.23
C SER A 110 -15.60 7.88 -8.68
N GLY A 111 -15.78 7.51 -9.95
CA GLY A 111 -17.08 7.15 -10.52
C GLY A 111 -17.53 5.72 -10.16
N PRO A 112 -18.81 5.35 -10.39
CA PRO A 112 -19.39 4.05 -9.99
C PRO A 112 -18.72 2.80 -10.60
N ASN A 113 -17.86 2.99 -11.60
CA ASN A 113 -17.15 1.95 -12.34
C ASN A 113 -15.65 2.30 -12.52
N CYS A 114 -15.09 3.10 -11.61
CA CYS A 114 -13.66 3.40 -11.61
C CYS A 114 -12.92 2.42 -10.70
N VAL A 115 -11.88 1.79 -11.24
CA VAL A 115 -10.88 1.03 -10.49
C VAL A 115 -9.64 1.89 -10.37
N ILE A 116 -9.18 2.10 -9.14
CA ILE A 116 -8.00 2.91 -8.87
C ILE A 116 -6.78 1.98 -8.89
N ARG A 117 -5.86 2.23 -9.83
CA ARG A 117 -4.53 1.61 -9.84
C ARG A 117 -3.61 2.47 -8.99
N LEU A 118 -3.26 1.98 -7.80
CA LEU A 118 -2.29 2.66 -6.96
C LEU A 118 -0.87 2.40 -7.42
N GLU A 119 -0.09 3.48 -7.43
CA GLU A 119 1.35 3.50 -7.55
C GLU A 119 1.90 4.05 -6.25
N TRP A 120 2.80 3.30 -5.61
CA TRP A 120 3.41 3.72 -4.36
C TRP A 120 4.81 4.25 -4.64
N ARG A 121 5.07 5.48 -4.22
CA ARG A 121 6.41 6.08 -4.24
C ARG A 121 6.87 6.28 -2.82
N LEU A 122 8.00 5.69 -2.46
CA LEU A 122 8.54 5.84 -1.12
C LEU A 122 9.85 6.61 -1.12
N PHE A 123 9.93 7.52 -0.17
CA PHE A 123 11.02 8.44 0.09
C PHE A 123 11.62 8.09 1.45
N LEU A 124 12.88 7.67 1.46
CA LEU A 124 13.67 7.58 2.69
C LEU A 124 14.25 8.95 3.03
N ILE A 125 13.83 9.51 4.17
CA ILE A 125 14.17 10.87 4.60
C ILE A 125 15.20 10.84 5.74
N GLY A 126 16.32 11.54 5.58
CA GLY A 126 17.32 11.71 6.64
C GLY A 126 18.66 11.10 6.26
N SER A 127 19.30 10.34 7.17
CA SER A 127 20.60 9.69 6.93
C SER A 127 20.45 8.18 6.90
N ILE A 128 20.83 7.54 5.80
CA ILE A 128 20.87 6.08 5.66
C ILE A 128 22.18 5.57 6.24
N ALA A 129 22.10 4.50 7.06
CA ALA A 129 23.28 3.85 7.60
C ALA A 129 24.08 3.14 6.48
N PRO A 130 25.42 3.11 6.50
CA PRO A 130 26.22 2.50 5.44
C PRO A 130 25.94 1.01 5.18
N ASP A 131 25.42 0.30 6.18
CA ASP A 131 25.06 -1.12 6.15
C ASP A 131 23.58 -1.37 5.83
N ASP A 132 22.80 -0.31 5.61
CA ASP A 132 21.38 -0.43 5.30
C ASP A 132 21.15 -1.15 3.95
N PRO A 133 20.11 -1.98 3.81
CA PRO A 133 19.74 -2.57 2.53
C PRO A 133 19.61 -1.53 1.39
N ALA A 134 19.04 -0.36 1.68
CA ALA A 134 18.86 0.72 0.69
C ALA A 134 20.18 1.38 0.25
N ALA A 135 21.25 1.29 1.06
CA ALA A 135 22.59 1.78 0.70
C ALA A 135 23.43 0.72 -0.01
N THR A 136 23.16 -0.56 0.25
CA THR A 136 24.06 -1.67 -0.11
C THR A 136 23.57 -2.51 -1.28
N LYS A 137 22.26 -2.52 -1.58
CA LYS A 137 21.67 -3.36 -2.61
C LYS A 137 21.15 -2.53 -3.79
N PRO A 138 21.32 -3.01 -5.04
CA PRO A 138 20.76 -2.35 -6.22
C PRO A 138 19.23 -2.51 -6.31
N THR A 139 18.68 -3.53 -5.65
CA THR A 139 17.24 -3.82 -5.55
C THR A 139 16.94 -4.28 -4.14
N VAL A 140 15.82 -3.82 -3.59
CA VAL A 140 15.37 -4.14 -2.23
C VAL A 140 13.87 -4.41 -2.25
N THR A 141 13.43 -5.35 -1.44
CA THR A 141 12.00 -5.56 -1.20
C THR A 141 11.48 -4.54 -0.19
N TRP A 142 10.16 -4.26 -0.22
CA TRP A 142 9.51 -3.47 0.83
C TRP A 142 9.78 -4.03 2.23
N GLY A 143 9.78 -5.36 2.33
CA GLY A 143 10.10 -6.04 3.58
C GLY A 143 11.50 -5.72 4.07
N GLU A 144 12.53 -5.80 3.22
CA GLU A 144 13.89 -5.44 3.61
C GLU A 144 14.03 -3.96 3.97
N LEU A 145 13.36 -3.08 3.23
CA LEU A 145 13.43 -1.63 3.45
C LEU A 145 12.79 -1.20 4.79
N LEU A 146 11.64 -1.80 5.10
CA LEU A 146 10.84 -1.50 6.29
C LEU A 146 11.27 -2.33 7.51
N GLY A 147 12.22 -3.25 7.36
CA GLY A 147 12.72 -4.10 8.44
C GLY A 147 11.90 -5.37 8.71
N PHE A 148 11.03 -5.76 7.77
CA PHE A 148 10.14 -6.93 7.79
C PHE A 148 10.26 -7.78 6.52
N PRO A 149 11.39 -8.48 6.30
CA PRO A 149 11.57 -9.30 5.10
C PRO A 149 10.63 -10.51 5.05
N GLY A 150 9.99 -10.87 6.17
CA GLY A 150 8.99 -11.93 6.21
C GLY A 150 7.72 -11.57 5.45
N ASN A 151 7.07 -12.57 4.87
CA ASN A 151 5.79 -12.40 4.19
C ASN A 151 4.69 -12.02 5.22
N PRO A 152 3.97 -10.89 5.07
CA PRO A 152 2.91 -10.47 5.99
C PRO A 152 1.83 -11.53 6.22
N TRP A 153 1.56 -12.37 5.21
CA TRP A 153 0.60 -13.47 5.29
C TRP A 153 0.99 -14.57 6.29
N ASP A 154 2.28 -14.75 6.53
CA ASP A 154 2.78 -15.81 7.42
C ASP A 154 2.91 -15.33 8.88
N ILE A 155 2.97 -14.00 9.09
CA ILE A 155 3.36 -13.41 10.37
C ILE A 155 2.27 -12.55 11.03
N SER A 156 1.19 -12.21 10.31
CA SER A 156 0.16 -11.28 10.80
C SER A 156 -1.25 -11.84 10.60
N SER A 157 -1.82 -12.41 11.67
CA SER A 157 -3.18 -12.94 11.68
C SER A 157 -4.23 -11.87 11.43
N ASP A 158 -4.05 -10.69 12.05
CA ASP A 158 -4.97 -9.56 11.94
C ASP A 158 -5.01 -9.05 10.49
N PHE A 159 -3.85 -8.95 9.84
CA PHE A 159 -3.76 -8.58 8.43
C PHE A 159 -4.46 -9.61 7.55
N CYS A 160 -4.24 -10.90 7.78
CA CYS A 160 -4.88 -11.95 7.02
C CYS A 160 -6.41 -11.91 7.16
N ASP A 161 -6.91 -11.66 8.37
CA ASP A 161 -8.34 -11.50 8.63
C ASP A 161 -8.92 -10.26 7.94
N ALA A 162 -8.22 -9.12 8.00
CA ALA A 162 -8.63 -7.90 7.32
C ALA A 162 -8.63 -8.08 5.80
N MET A 163 -7.58 -8.69 5.25
CA MET A 163 -7.44 -8.92 3.82
C MET A 163 -8.50 -9.87 3.28
N ARG A 164 -8.84 -10.93 4.03
CA ARG A 164 -9.98 -11.82 3.70
C ARG A 164 -11.28 -11.03 3.64
N ARG A 165 -11.56 -10.19 4.65
CA ARG A 165 -12.77 -9.33 4.64
C ARG A 165 -12.80 -8.36 3.46
N VAL A 166 -11.67 -7.74 3.11
CA VAL A 166 -11.57 -6.87 1.93
C VAL A 166 -11.84 -7.66 0.66
N LYS A 167 -11.26 -8.84 0.50
CA LYS A 167 -11.48 -9.72 -0.65
C LYS A 167 -12.94 -10.16 -0.78
N ASP A 168 -13.61 -10.49 0.33
CA ASP A 168 -15.03 -10.86 0.35
C ASP A 168 -15.96 -9.71 -0.11
N MET A 169 -15.47 -8.47 -0.14
CA MET A 169 -16.20 -7.33 -0.67
C MET A 169 -16.08 -7.17 -2.19
N ALA A 170 -15.17 -7.91 -2.83
CA ALA A 170 -15.12 -7.99 -4.29
C ALA A 170 -16.50 -8.47 -4.76
N ARG A 171 -17.14 -7.69 -5.64
CA ARG A 171 -18.47 -8.03 -6.14
C ARG A 171 -18.43 -9.43 -6.75
N PRO A 172 -19.39 -10.31 -6.46
CA PRO A 172 -19.49 -11.57 -7.20
C PRO A 172 -19.85 -11.24 -8.64
N THR A 173 -18.89 -11.35 -9.55
CA THR A 173 -19.19 -11.61 -10.96
C THR A 173 -19.77 -13.02 -10.99
N SER A 174 -21.10 -13.09 -11.06
CA SER A 174 -21.89 -14.27 -11.42
C SER A 174 -21.11 -15.60 -11.54
N GLY A 175 -20.98 -16.33 -10.43
CA GLY A 175 -20.95 -17.79 -10.45
C GLY A 175 -19.64 -18.53 -10.80
N GLU A 176 -18.46 -17.96 -10.59
CA GLU A 176 -17.23 -18.76 -10.56
C GLU A 176 -16.45 -18.53 -9.25
N GLU A 177 -16.22 -19.60 -8.49
CA GLU A 177 -15.28 -19.59 -7.36
C GLU A 177 -13.88 -19.31 -7.91
N VAL A 178 -13.43 -18.07 -7.78
CA VAL A 178 -12.09 -17.70 -8.24
C VAL A 178 -11.08 -18.17 -7.21
N GLY A 179 -10.34 -19.23 -7.56
CA GLY A 179 -9.12 -19.63 -6.86
C GLY A 179 -8.07 -18.54 -6.98
N LEU A 180 -8.08 -17.59 -6.04
CA LEU A 180 -7.10 -16.51 -5.95
C LEU A 180 -5.74 -17.09 -5.60
N SER A 181 -4.81 -17.07 -6.55
CA SER A 181 -3.41 -17.43 -6.32
C SER A 181 -2.73 -16.39 -5.42
N ASN A 182 -1.86 -16.85 -4.52
CA ASN A 182 -1.12 -16.05 -3.54
C ASN A 182 -0.06 -15.10 -4.14
N ASN A 183 -0.09 -14.85 -5.45
CA ASN A 183 0.97 -14.15 -6.18
C ASN A 183 0.62 -12.69 -6.43
N ILE A 184 0.16 -12.00 -5.40
CA ILE A 184 0.34 -10.55 -5.37
C ILE A 184 1.71 -10.33 -4.74
N PHE A 185 2.44 -9.30 -5.17
CA PHE A 185 3.68 -8.77 -4.59
C PHE A 185 4.96 -9.08 -5.39
N CYS A 186 5.45 -8.02 -6.05
CA CYS A 186 6.85 -7.78 -6.36
C CYS A 186 7.55 -7.20 -5.12
#